data_AF-A0A367KKB2-F1
#
_entry.id   AF-A0A367KKB2-F1
#
_cell.length_a   1.000
_cell.length_b   1.000
_cell.length_c   1.000
_cell.angle_alpha   90.00
_cell.angle_beta   90.00
_cell.angle_gamma   90.00
#
_symmetry.space_group_name_H-M   'P 1'
#
loop_
_entity.id
_entity.type
_entity.pdbx_description
1 polymer ?
#
loop_
_entity_poly.entity_id
_entity_poly.type
_entity_poly.pdbx_seq_one_letter_code
_entity_poly.pdbx_strand_id
1 'polypeptide(L)'
;MNSYRVIVAADSSRASKKAIEFAVGLCSKLTIDYQVEILYCIGINPPKGTGTLHLLSGLDRINNIEIKEEAKRDVAELECFLSPLNNANVKLVTKEGSSHVGSVIEEYVNKDPPDILVLGSSNKEGLQNANHLCSLENFLYSLYNLRSQVEHDEFPRIVVYNIGMNRTQLPILDQFVETGLVDELVTFDYFKYPRFWDVAISAGEYAWKTGIVHEASEKYAEDGPLVWLDAGNIVTPEFLLTIPNVIRENGGFWSPKSSKRMKDWTHPGMYDYFEADPDHYARNPNCNGAAIGFDLANQTIIQNVIEPWYRCGLDKDCIAPPGSSRANHRQDQAALTFLAYRAGFSCLKAPNSYNLQTHRDHSCRSELLALDIQNLLNHPSSIDYPKWYASNTLQLYHHPEWRYSEDQVPDHLSRMLNPPEQYYVAQPY
;
A
#
# COMPACT_ATOMS: atom_id res chain seq x y z
N MET A 1 25.04 13.13 38.53
CA MET A 1 24.92 11.70 38.17
C MET A 1 24.03 11.66 36.95
N ASN A 2 24.45 11.03 35.86
CA ASN A 2 23.63 10.97 34.64
C ASN A 2 22.52 9.94 34.86
N SER A 3 21.27 10.36 34.74
CA SER A 3 20.11 9.49 34.71
C SER A 3 19.94 8.96 33.28
N TYR A 4 19.72 7.66 33.12
CA TYR A 4 19.49 7.04 31.80
C TYR A 4 18.11 7.41 31.27
N ARG A 5 18.06 8.00 30.07
CA ARG A 5 16.81 8.34 29.40
C ARG A 5 16.46 7.28 28.36
N VAL A 6 15.34 6.60 28.59
CA VAL A 6 14.78 5.59 27.69
C VAL A 6 13.48 6.13 27.12
N ILE A 7 13.35 6.15 25.80
CA ILE A 7 12.09 6.47 25.13
C ILE A 7 11.49 5.18 24.58
N VAL A 8 10.22 4.95 24.86
CA VAL A 8 9.40 3.91 24.24
C VAL A 8 8.37 4.59 23.36
N ALA A 9 8.59 4.63 22.05
CA ALA A 9 7.60 5.16 21.12
C ALA A 9 6.51 4.10 20.94
N ALA A 10 5.30 4.36 21.43
CA ALA A 10 4.24 3.36 21.57
C ALA A 10 2.83 3.92 21.28
N ASP A 11 1.92 3.02 20.88
CA ASP A 11 0.47 3.22 20.79
C ASP A 11 -0.27 2.33 21.82
N SER A 12 -1.61 2.34 21.81
CA SER A 12 -2.46 1.53 22.71
C SER A 12 -2.45 0.03 22.39
N SER A 13 -1.75 -0.41 21.34
CA SER A 13 -1.75 -1.81 20.89
C SER A 13 -1.11 -2.76 21.88
N ARG A 14 -1.48 -4.05 21.79
CA ARG A 14 -0.92 -5.11 22.64
C ARG A 14 0.61 -5.25 22.51
N ALA A 15 1.15 -5.05 21.32
CA ALA A 15 2.58 -5.17 21.07
C ALA A 15 3.35 -3.96 21.64
N SER A 16 2.80 -2.75 21.52
CA SER A 16 3.30 -1.58 22.24
C SER A 16 3.27 -1.76 23.75
N LYS A 17 2.18 -2.28 24.33
CA LYS A 17 2.07 -2.60 25.75
C LYS A 17 3.15 -3.58 26.23
N LYS A 18 3.44 -4.63 25.43
CA LYS A 18 4.56 -5.55 25.71
C LYS A 18 5.93 -4.87 25.64
N ALA A 19 6.14 -3.97 24.67
CA ALA A 19 7.37 -3.21 24.55
C ALA A 19 7.58 -2.27 25.76
N ILE A 20 6.48 -1.65 26.24
CA ILE A 20 6.47 -0.85 27.46
C ILE A 20 6.83 -1.70 28.67
N GLU A 21 6.16 -2.83 28.88
CA GLU A 21 6.44 -3.76 30.00
C GLU A 21 7.89 -4.24 29.99
N PHE A 22 8.41 -4.58 28.80
CA PHE A 22 9.78 -5.00 28.63
C PHE A 22 10.77 -3.89 28.99
N ALA A 23 10.56 -2.67 28.49
CA ALA A 23 11.43 -1.53 28.78
C ALA A 23 11.40 -1.17 30.27
N VAL A 24 10.22 -1.08 30.88
CA VAL A 24 10.07 -0.78 32.32
C VAL A 24 10.69 -1.90 33.17
N GLY A 25 10.46 -3.16 32.81
CA GLY A 25 11.03 -4.32 33.50
C GLY A 25 12.54 -4.45 33.35
N LEU A 26 13.12 -3.94 32.26
CA LEU A 26 14.56 -3.85 32.07
C LEU A 26 15.16 -2.73 32.93
N CYS A 27 14.57 -1.53 32.87
CA CYS A 27 15.03 -0.36 33.61
C CYS A 27 14.92 -0.53 35.12
N SER A 28 13.89 -1.23 35.62
CA SER A 28 13.72 -1.46 37.06
C SER A 28 14.82 -2.31 37.71
N LYS A 29 15.64 -3.01 36.90
CA LYS A 29 16.79 -3.80 37.36
C LYS A 29 18.09 -2.98 37.43
N LEU A 30 18.07 -1.75 36.94
CA LEU A 30 19.23 -0.87 36.97
C LEU A 30 19.48 -0.35 38.40
N THR A 31 20.75 -0.32 38.81
CA THR A 31 21.19 0.25 40.10
C THR A 31 21.53 1.75 39.99
N ILE A 32 21.15 2.37 38.88
CA ILE A 32 21.42 3.76 38.50
C ILE A 32 20.11 4.46 38.19
N ASP A 33 20.07 5.79 38.34
CA ASP A 33 18.87 6.58 38.03
C ASP A 33 18.48 6.43 36.55
N TYR A 34 17.17 6.36 36.29
CA TYR A 34 16.62 6.25 34.95
C TYR A 34 15.28 6.97 34.82
N GLN A 35 14.90 7.29 33.59
CA GLN A 35 13.60 7.79 33.21
C GLN A 35 13.13 7.06 31.94
N VAL A 36 11.91 6.55 31.95
CA VAL A 36 11.23 5.91 30.82
C VAL A 36 10.11 6.83 30.34
N GLU A 37 10.25 7.35 29.12
CA GLU A 37 9.25 8.17 28.45
C GLU A 37 8.47 7.31 27.46
N ILE A 38 7.17 7.15 27.69
CA ILE A 38 6.26 6.52 26.73
C ILE A 38 5.81 7.62 25.77
N LEU A 39 6.32 7.62 24.55
CA LEU A 39 6.04 8.65 23.55
C LEU A 39 4.88 8.21 22.64
N TYR A 40 3.72 8.86 22.79
CA TYR A 40 2.60 8.74 21.86
C TYR A 40 2.60 9.94 20.91
N CYS A 41 2.58 9.69 19.61
CA CYS A 41 2.67 10.72 18.58
C CYS A 41 1.42 10.79 17.72
N ILE A 42 0.92 12.00 17.51
CA ILE A 42 -0.25 12.31 16.69
C ILE A 42 0.24 13.02 15.42
N GLY A 43 0.02 12.40 14.26
CA GLY A 43 0.26 13.05 12.97
C GLY A 43 -1.02 13.66 12.44
N ILE A 44 -1.08 14.98 12.31
CA ILE A 44 -2.23 15.70 11.73
C ILE A 44 -1.92 16.22 10.34
N ASN A 45 -2.96 16.32 9.50
CA ASN A 45 -2.81 16.91 8.18
C ASN A 45 -2.40 18.38 8.31
N PRO A 46 -1.40 18.85 7.53
CA PRO A 46 -0.91 20.21 7.63
C PRO A 46 -2.01 21.22 7.24
N PRO A 47 -2.11 22.36 7.95
CA PRO A 47 -3.03 23.42 7.55
C PRO A 47 -2.61 23.98 6.18
N LYS A 48 -3.43 23.76 5.15
CA LYS A 48 -3.20 24.35 3.82
C LYS A 48 -3.39 25.87 3.92
N GLY A 49 -2.40 26.62 3.45
CA GLY A 49 -2.47 28.08 3.35
C GLY A 49 -3.70 28.52 2.55
N THR A 50 -4.20 29.72 2.85
CA THR A 50 -5.40 30.32 2.24
C THR A 50 -5.21 30.53 0.73
N GLY A 51 -5.46 29.49 -0.05
CA GLY A 51 -5.40 29.48 -1.51
C GLY A 51 -6.31 28.40 -2.08
N THR A 52 -7.39 28.85 -2.73
CA THR A 52 -8.24 28.12 -3.70
C THR A 52 -8.51 26.62 -3.43
N LEU A 53 -9.18 26.30 -2.31
CA LEU A 53 -10.34 25.38 -2.27
C LEU A 53 -10.92 25.34 -0.83
N HIS A 54 -11.93 26.17 -0.56
CA HIS A 54 -12.60 26.27 0.76
C HIS A 54 -13.24 24.95 1.25
N LEU A 55 -13.50 24.00 0.34
CA LEU A 55 -14.12 22.72 0.66
C LEU A 55 -13.12 21.70 1.24
N LEU A 56 -11.87 21.67 0.74
CA LEU A 56 -10.82 20.76 1.22
C LEU A 56 -10.32 21.14 2.62
N SER A 57 -10.32 22.44 2.96
CA SER A 57 -10.04 22.88 4.33
C SER A 57 -11.09 22.41 5.34
N GLY A 58 -12.33 22.15 4.88
CA GLY A 58 -13.38 21.56 5.71
C GLY A 58 -13.12 20.08 6.00
N LEU A 59 -12.74 19.31 4.98
CA LEU A 59 -12.44 17.87 5.09
C LEU A 59 -11.17 17.60 5.90
N ASP A 60 -10.09 18.36 5.66
CA ASP A 60 -8.85 18.24 6.45
C ASP A 60 -9.12 18.57 7.93
N ARG A 61 -10.02 19.51 8.20
CA ARG A 61 -10.46 19.86 9.56
C ARG A 61 -11.27 18.74 10.21
N ILE A 62 -12.16 18.08 9.47
CA ILE A 62 -12.96 16.96 9.96
C ILE A 62 -12.06 15.74 10.24
N ASN A 63 -11.16 15.39 9.31
CA ASN A 63 -10.19 14.31 9.49
C ASN A 63 -9.28 14.58 10.71
N ASN A 64 -8.82 15.81 10.88
CA ASN A 64 -8.02 16.18 12.05
C ASN A 64 -8.81 16.13 13.36
N ILE A 65 -10.15 16.31 13.33
CA ILE A 65 -11.00 16.10 14.51
C ILE A 65 -11.06 14.60 14.84
N GLU A 66 -11.31 13.74 13.85
CA GLU A 66 -11.38 12.29 14.04
C GLU A 66 -10.06 11.71 14.56
N ILE A 67 -8.93 12.09 13.95
CA ILE A 67 -7.58 11.71 14.39
C ILE A 67 -7.37 12.10 15.87
N LYS A 68 -7.85 13.28 16.27
CA LYS A 68 -7.71 13.77 17.65
C LYS A 68 -8.62 13.02 18.62
N GLU A 69 -9.82 12.62 18.21
CA GLU A 69 -10.71 11.80 19.04
C GLU A 69 -10.21 10.36 19.20
N GLU A 70 -9.63 9.77 18.15
CA GLU A 70 -8.94 8.48 18.25
C GLU A 70 -7.72 8.57 19.17
N ALA A 71 -6.88 9.59 18.99
CA ALA A 71 -5.73 9.84 19.85
C ALA A 71 -6.11 10.02 21.33
N LYS A 72 -7.23 10.68 21.63
CA LYS A 72 -7.74 10.80 23.01
C LYS A 72 -8.08 9.43 23.61
N ARG A 73 -8.72 8.55 22.84
CA ARG A 73 -9.07 7.19 23.29
C ARG A 73 -7.82 6.36 23.55
N ASP A 74 -6.87 6.40 22.63
CA ASP A 74 -5.60 5.70 22.77
C ASP A 74 -4.77 6.19 23.96
N VAL A 75 -4.70 7.51 24.16
CA VAL A 75 -4.00 8.10 25.30
C VAL A 75 -4.69 7.68 26.61
N ALA A 76 -6.03 7.72 26.69
CA ALA A 76 -6.75 7.26 27.87
C ALA A 76 -6.53 5.76 28.16
N GLU A 77 -6.50 4.94 27.12
CA GLU A 77 -6.20 3.51 27.24
C GLU A 77 -4.77 3.28 27.72
N LEU A 78 -3.80 4.02 27.19
CA LEU A 78 -2.41 3.99 27.63
C LEU A 78 -2.27 4.47 29.08
N GLU A 79 -2.95 5.54 29.48
CA GLU A 79 -2.95 6.01 30.87
C GLU A 79 -3.50 4.94 31.82
N CYS A 80 -4.60 4.28 31.44
CA CYS A 80 -5.17 3.18 32.22
C CYS A 80 -4.21 1.98 32.30
N PHE A 81 -3.55 1.63 31.20
CA PHE A 81 -2.55 0.58 31.17
C PHE A 81 -1.29 0.91 31.99
N LEU A 82 -0.87 2.19 31.98
CA LEU A 82 0.30 2.67 32.70
C LEU A 82 0.02 2.90 34.18
N SER A 83 -1.23 3.05 34.62
CA SER A 83 -1.55 3.32 36.02
C SER A 83 -0.94 2.32 37.03
N PRO A 84 -0.93 0.98 36.80
CA PRO A 84 -0.22 0.04 37.68
C PRO A 84 1.30 0.09 37.54
N LEU A 85 1.84 0.61 36.43
CA LEU A 85 3.28 0.74 36.15
C LEU A 85 3.82 2.12 36.57
N ASN A 86 2.93 3.06 36.89
CA ASN A 86 3.26 4.45 37.12
C ASN A 86 4.06 4.59 38.42
N ASN A 87 5.34 4.84 38.27
CA ASN A 87 6.25 5.23 39.34
C ASN A 87 6.93 6.55 38.94
N ALA A 88 7.71 7.15 39.84
CA ALA A 88 8.36 8.44 39.59
C ALA A 88 9.24 8.50 38.31
N ASN A 89 9.58 7.34 37.74
CA ASN A 89 10.49 7.21 36.61
C ASN A 89 9.77 6.91 35.28
N VAL A 90 8.45 6.68 35.25
CA VAL A 90 7.70 6.39 34.00
C VAL A 90 6.76 7.55 33.69
N LYS A 91 6.81 8.07 32.45
CA LYS A 91 5.97 9.20 32.04
C LYS A 91 5.41 9.01 30.64
N LEU A 92 4.09 9.22 30.47
CA LEU A 92 3.47 9.36 29.17
C LEU A 92 3.72 10.77 28.61
N VAL A 93 4.16 10.84 27.36
CA VAL A 93 4.42 12.07 26.61
C VAL A 93 3.65 12.01 25.31
N THR A 94 2.73 12.96 25.11
CA THR A 94 1.98 13.09 23.86
C THR A 94 2.57 14.22 23.01
N LYS A 95 2.83 13.95 21.72
CA LYS A 95 3.32 14.94 20.76
C LYS A 95 2.49 14.97 19.49
N GLU A 96 1.98 16.15 19.16
CA GLU A 96 1.27 16.41 17.91
C GLU A 96 2.19 17.12 16.91
N GLY A 97 2.15 16.72 15.64
CA GLY A 97 2.90 17.35 14.57
C GLY A 97 2.12 17.40 13.25
N SER A 98 2.44 18.38 12.40
CA SER A 98 1.82 18.60 11.09
C SER A 98 2.40 17.70 9.98
N SER A 99 2.73 16.47 10.35
CA SER A 99 3.45 15.48 9.54
C SER A 99 3.05 14.08 10.00
N HIS A 100 3.49 13.04 9.30
CA HIS A 100 3.21 11.67 9.73
C HIS A 100 3.92 11.35 11.06
N VAL A 101 3.36 10.42 11.84
CA VAL A 101 3.83 10.02 13.18
C VAL A 101 5.35 9.77 13.25
N GLY A 102 5.91 9.06 12.26
CA GLY A 102 7.34 8.81 12.18
C GLY A 102 8.21 10.08 12.13
N SER A 103 7.77 11.14 11.45
CA SER A 103 8.47 12.43 11.45
C SER A 103 8.39 13.12 12.81
N VAL A 104 7.24 13.03 13.49
CA VAL A 104 7.07 13.60 14.83
C VAL A 104 8.00 12.93 15.84
N ILE A 105 8.17 11.62 15.74
CA ILE A 105 9.10 10.85 16.58
C ILE A 105 10.54 11.25 16.28
N GLU A 106 10.91 11.32 15.00
CA GLU A 106 12.26 11.67 14.58
C GLU A 106 12.64 13.09 15.02
N GLU A 107 11.73 14.06 14.87
CA GLU A 107 11.91 15.41 15.38
C GLU A 107 12.09 15.44 16.90
N TYR A 108 11.27 14.67 17.64
CA TYR A 108 11.34 14.60 19.09
C TYR A 108 12.66 13.99 19.59
N VAL A 109 13.07 12.86 19.00
CA VAL A 109 14.29 12.12 19.36
C VAL A 109 15.54 12.91 18.96
N ASN A 110 15.57 13.55 17.79
CA ASN A 110 16.76 14.29 17.35
C ASN A 110 16.97 15.59 18.14
N LYS A 111 15.92 16.17 18.70
CA LYS A 111 16.02 17.38 19.54
C LYS A 111 16.70 17.10 20.88
N ASP A 112 16.45 15.92 21.44
CA ASP A 112 17.03 15.46 22.70
C ASP A 112 17.18 13.92 22.59
N PRO A 113 18.34 13.41 22.14
CA PRO A 113 18.54 11.98 21.92
C PRO A 113 18.47 11.18 23.23
N PRO A 114 17.68 10.09 23.29
CA PRO A 114 17.70 9.19 24.43
C PRO A 114 18.93 8.29 24.41
N ASP A 115 19.28 7.72 25.56
CA ASP A 115 20.28 6.65 25.64
C ASP A 115 19.78 5.37 24.98
N ILE A 116 18.46 5.11 25.07
CA ILE A 116 17.80 3.96 24.44
C ILE A 116 16.49 4.41 23.81
N LEU A 117 16.29 4.09 22.53
CA LEU A 117 15.00 4.19 21.85
C LEU A 117 14.43 2.78 21.62
N VAL A 118 13.27 2.52 22.21
CA VAL A 118 12.47 1.32 21.97
C VAL A 118 11.30 1.73 21.08
N LEU A 119 11.16 1.05 19.94
CA LEU A 119 9.99 1.24 19.08
C LEU A 119 8.99 0.11 19.39
N GLY A 120 7.83 0.49 19.93
CA GLY A 120 6.63 -0.34 19.85
C GLY A 120 6.28 -0.61 18.39
N SER A 121 5.55 -1.69 18.13
CA SER A 121 5.33 -2.31 16.80
C SER A 121 4.80 -1.41 15.68
N SER A 122 4.54 -0.13 15.95
CA SER A 122 3.79 0.76 15.07
C SER A 122 4.51 2.08 14.73
N ASN A 123 5.64 2.39 15.36
CA ASN A 123 6.12 3.78 15.40
C ASN A 123 7.11 4.20 14.30
N LYS A 124 7.07 3.55 13.13
CA LYS A 124 7.47 4.20 11.87
C LYS A 124 6.62 3.76 10.65
N GLU A 125 6.04 2.55 10.66
CA GLU A 125 5.30 1.99 9.50
C GLU A 125 4.03 1.16 9.84
N GLY A 126 3.74 0.84 11.12
CA GLY A 126 2.78 -0.23 11.47
C GLY A 126 1.30 0.15 11.61
N LEU A 127 0.90 1.39 11.33
CA LEU A 127 -0.51 1.83 11.37
C LEU A 127 -1.12 2.10 9.99
N GLN A 128 -0.32 2.08 8.91
CA GLN A 128 -0.86 2.02 7.56
C GLN A 128 -1.50 0.64 7.38
N ASN A 129 -2.70 0.60 6.79
CA ASN A 129 -3.32 -0.65 6.34
C ASN A 129 -2.27 -1.46 5.57
N ALA A 130 -1.81 -2.58 6.14
CA ALA A 130 -0.78 -3.40 5.50
C ALA A 130 -1.34 -4.24 4.35
N ASN A 131 -2.66 -4.16 4.12
CA ASN A 131 -3.32 -4.63 2.92
C ASN A 131 -4.45 -3.67 2.52
N HIS A 132 -4.86 -3.73 1.25
CA HIS A 132 -5.87 -2.82 0.70
C HIS A 132 -7.25 -3.50 0.58
N LEU A 133 -7.55 -4.55 1.36
CA LEU A 133 -8.78 -5.34 1.18
C LEU A 133 -10.05 -4.50 1.42
N CYS A 134 -10.08 -3.72 2.50
CA CYS A 134 -11.22 -2.83 2.79
C CYS A 134 -11.43 -1.81 1.67
N SER A 135 -10.34 -1.22 1.17
CA SER A 135 -10.39 -0.26 0.07
C SER A 135 -10.88 -0.91 -1.23
N LEU A 136 -10.40 -2.12 -1.52
CA LEU A 136 -10.82 -2.92 -2.68
C LEU A 136 -12.31 -3.22 -2.61
N GLU A 137 -12.78 -3.77 -1.48
CA GLU A 137 -14.20 -4.08 -1.29
C GLU A 137 -15.08 -2.86 -1.51
N ASN A 138 -14.71 -1.75 -0.88
CA ASN A 138 -15.43 -0.49 -1.04
C ASN A 138 -15.46 -0.01 -2.50
N PHE A 139 -14.32 -0.11 -3.20
CA PHE A 139 -14.25 0.25 -4.61
C PHE A 139 -15.15 -0.66 -5.48
N LEU A 140 -15.18 -1.96 -5.20
CA LEU A 140 -16.01 -2.92 -5.92
C LEU A 140 -17.51 -2.65 -5.71
N TYR A 141 -17.96 -2.34 -4.50
CA TYR A 141 -19.35 -1.90 -4.27
C TYR A 141 -19.66 -0.58 -4.97
N SER A 142 -18.73 0.37 -4.94
CA SER A 142 -18.88 1.62 -5.67
C SER A 142 -19.04 1.38 -7.18
N LEU A 143 -18.23 0.49 -7.77
CA LEU A 143 -18.31 0.10 -9.18
C LEU A 143 -19.62 -0.62 -9.50
N TYR A 144 -20.01 -1.59 -8.67
CA TYR A 144 -21.23 -2.37 -8.84
C TYR A 144 -22.47 -1.48 -8.91
N ASN A 145 -22.53 -0.43 -8.08
CA ASN A 145 -23.60 0.55 -8.09
C ASN A 145 -23.68 1.41 -9.38
N LEU A 146 -22.62 1.41 -10.20
CA LEU A 146 -22.61 2.09 -11.49
C LEU A 146 -23.16 1.21 -12.62
N ARG A 147 -23.31 -0.12 -12.43
CA ARG A 147 -23.83 -1.03 -13.46
C ARG A 147 -25.24 -0.64 -13.95
N SER A 148 -26.05 0.00 -13.11
CA SER A 148 -27.39 0.48 -13.49
C SER A 148 -27.39 1.79 -14.28
N GLN A 149 -26.23 2.43 -14.42
CA GLN A 149 -26.06 3.75 -15.04
C GLN A 149 -25.29 3.67 -16.36
N VAL A 150 -24.85 2.48 -16.76
CA VAL A 150 -24.05 2.21 -17.95
C VAL A 150 -24.67 1.00 -18.65
N GLU A 151 -24.71 0.99 -19.98
CA GLU A 151 -25.23 -0.16 -20.72
C GLU A 151 -24.37 -1.40 -20.46
N HIS A 152 -24.99 -2.59 -20.53
CA HIS A 152 -24.33 -3.84 -20.14
C HIS A 152 -23.05 -4.12 -20.95
N ASP A 153 -23.04 -3.78 -22.24
CA ASP A 153 -21.89 -3.94 -23.15
C ASP A 153 -20.85 -2.82 -23.02
N GLU A 154 -21.17 -1.73 -22.35
CA GLU A 154 -20.25 -0.63 -22.05
C GLU A 154 -19.60 -0.74 -20.65
N PHE A 155 -20.14 -1.58 -19.76
CA PHE A 155 -19.57 -1.81 -18.44
C PHE A 155 -18.32 -2.71 -18.54
N PRO A 156 -17.19 -2.34 -17.90
CA PRO A 156 -15.95 -3.10 -18.05
C PRO A 156 -16.01 -4.45 -17.34
N ARG A 157 -15.28 -5.43 -17.88
CA ARG A 157 -14.91 -6.63 -17.12
C ARG A 157 -14.01 -6.24 -15.94
N ILE A 158 -14.31 -6.73 -14.75
CA ILE A 158 -13.58 -6.49 -13.52
C ILE A 158 -12.72 -7.70 -13.17
N VAL A 159 -11.40 -7.51 -13.27
CA VAL A 159 -10.40 -8.53 -12.89
C VAL A 159 -9.66 -8.06 -11.65
N VAL A 160 -9.59 -8.92 -10.62
CA VAL A 160 -8.87 -8.64 -9.38
C VAL A 160 -7.69 -9.60 -9.24
N TYR A 161 -6.50 -9.06 -9.01
CA TYR A 161 -5.31 -9.85 -8.70
C TYR A 161 -5.09 -9.94 -7.18
N ASN A 162 -5.20 -11.14 -6.64
CA ASN A 162 -4.81 -11.44 -5.27
C ASN A 162 -3.28 -11.57 -5.16
N ILE A 163 -2.64 -10.51 -4.66
CA ILE A 163 -1.19 -10.46 -4.45
C ILE A 163 -0.77 -10.74 -3.00
N GLY A 164 -1.68 -11.06 -2.07
CA GLY A 164 -1.27 -11.18 -0.67
C GLY A 164 -2.35 -11.32 0.37
N MET A 165 -3.55 -11.81 0.01
CA MET A 165 -4.54 -12.23 0.98
C MET A 165 -4.21 -13.64 1.49
N ASN A 166 -4.46 -13.89 2.78
CA ASN A 166 -4.30 -15.22 3.36
C ASN A 166 -5.64 -15.98 3.43
N ARG A 167 -5.59 -17.24 3.86
CA ARG A 167 -6.78 -18.11 4.07
C ARG A 167 -7.92 -17.51 4.88
N THR A 168 -7.63 -16.62 5.83
CA THR A 168 -8.73 -15.98 6.60
C THR A 168 -9.50 -14.95 5.77
N GLN A 169 -8.89 -14.43 4.71
CA GLN A 169 -9.45 -13.42 3.83
C GLN A 169 -9.92 -13.98 2.48
N LEU A 170 -9.46 -15.17 2.08
CA LEU A 170 -9.90 -15.82 0.83
C LEU A 170 -11.44 -15.94 0.73
N PRO A 171 -12.19 -16.32 1.79
CA PRO A 171 -13.64 -16.39 1.71
C PRO A 171 -14.33 -15.07 1.33
N ILE A 172 -13.71 -13.93 1.65
CA ILE A 172 -14.21 -12.61 1.24
C ILE A 172 -14.02 -12.42 -0.27
N LEU A 173 -12.89 -12.87 -0.82
CA LEU A 173 -12.65 -12.81 -2.26
C LEU A 173 -13.57 -13.76 -3.04
N ASP A 174 -13.82 -14.95 -2.49
CA ASP A 174 -14.79 -15.91 -3.05
C ASP A 174 -16.18 -15.28 -3.11
N GLN A 175 -16.60 -14.61 -2.03
CA GLN A 175 -17.85 -13.86 -1.98
C GLN A 175 -17.92 -12.77 -3.08
N PHE A 176 -16.83 -12.04 -3.36
CA PHE A 176 -16.84 -11.02 -4.41
C PHE A 176 -17.16 -11.60 -5.79
N VAL A 177 -16.66 -12.81 -6.08
CA VAL A 177 -16.95 -13.51 -7.34
C VAL A 177 -18.39 -14.02 -7.34
N GLU A 178 -18.81 -14.68 -6.26
CA GLU A 178 -20.16 -15.25 -6.12
C GLU A 178 -21.28 -14.21 -6.25
N THR A 179 -21.04 -12.98 -5.79
CA THR A 179 -22.03 -11.90 -5.87
C THR A 179 -21.89 -11.00 -7.10
N GLY A 180 -20.97 -11.32 -8.02
CA GLY A 180 -20.77 -10.56 -9.26
C GLY A 180 -20.15 -9.17 -9.07
N LEU A 181 -19.49 -8.93 -7.92
CA LEU A 181 -18.65 -7.76 -7.72
C LEU A 181 -17.36 -7.85 -8.57
N VAL A 182 -16.87 -9.06 -8.77
CA VAL A 182 -15.67 -9.39 -9.56
C VAL A 182 -16.03 -10.43 -10.61
N ASP A 183 -15.65 -10.19 -11.86
CA ASP A 183 -15.87 -11.15 -12.95
C ASP A 183 -14.78 -12.23 -12.97
N GLU A 184 -13.54 -11.87 -12.59
CA GLU A 184 -12.43 -12.81 -12.50
C GLU A 184 -11.47 -12.49 -11.34
N LEU A 185 -11.20 -13.50 -10.51
CA LEU A 185 -10.20 -13.45 -9.45
C LEU A 185 -8.96 -14.24 -9.88
N VAL A 186 -7.80 -13.58 -9.90
CA VAL A 186 -6.51 -14.18 -10.29
C VAL A 186 -5.56 -14.18 -9.11
N THR A 187 -5.06 -15.35 -8.71
CA THR A 187 -4.01 -15.45 -7.68
C THR A 187 -2.64 -15.24 -8.31
N PHE A 188 -1.88 -14.26 -7.81
CA PHE A 188 -0.57 -13.93 -8.34
C PHE A 188 0.49 -14.98 -7.93
N ASP A 189 1.14 -15.58 -8.93
CA ASP A 189 2.15 -16.61 -8.73
C ASP A 189 3.55 -16.00 -8.57
N TYR A 190 3.93 -15.72 -7.32
CA TYR A 190 5.24 -15.19 -6.97
C TYR A 190 6.42 -16.07 -7.41
N PHE A 191 6.23 -17.37 -7.62
CA PHE A 191 7.32 -18.28 -8.00
C PHE A 191 7.74 -18.14 -9.47
N LYS A 192 6.93 -17.48 -10.30
CA LYS A 192 7.29 -17.13 -11.68
C LYS A 192 8.23 -15.93 -11.78
N TYR A 193 8.38 -15.17 -10.70
CA TYR A 193 9.00 -13.84 -10.72
C TYR A 193 10.20 -13.74 -9.76
N PRO A 194 11.04 -12.70 -9.91
CA PRO A 194 12.15 -12.47 -9.00
C PRO A 194 11.68 -12.39 -7.54
N ARG A 195 12.42 -13.02 -6.64
CA ARG A 195 12.06 -13.11 -5.20
C ARG A 195 11.76 -11.76 -4.56
N PHE A 196 12.40 -10.68 -5.00
CA PHE A 196 12.18 -9.34 -4.44
C PHE A 196 10.80 -8.76 -4.75
N TRP A 197 10.00 -9.40 -5.60
CA TRP A 197 8.62 -9.00 -5.90
C TRP A 197 7.65 -9.34 -4.76
N ASP A 198 8.01 -10.24 -3.83
CA ASP A 198 7.14 -10.57 -2.71
C ASP A 198 6.82 -9.31 -1.89
N VAL A 199 5.52 -9.03 -1.68
CA VAL A 199 5.04 -7.87 -0.93
C VAL A 199 5.56 -7.79 0.51
N ALA A 200 6.04 -8.88 1.09
CA ALA A 200 6.70 -8.86 2.39
C ALA A 200 8.13 -8.29 2.34
N ILE A 201 8.75 -8.19 1.16
CA ILE A 201 10.09 -7.67 0.93
C ILE A 201 9.95 -6.28 0.31
N SER A 202 10.05 -5.22 1.12
CA SER A 202 9.95 -3.84 0.63
C SER A 202 8.67 -3.54 -0.19
N ALA A 203 7.52 -4.16 0.13
CA ALA A 203 6.29 -4.12 -0.68
C ALA A 203 6.45 -4.62 -2.12
N GLY A 204 7.42 -5.52 -2.35
CA GLY A 204 7.75 -6.06 -3.66
C GLY A 204 8.43 -5.04 -4.59
N GLU A 205 8.87 -3.89 -4.04
CA GLU A 205 9.22 -2.71 -4.81
C GLU A 205 8.13 -2.31 -5.84
N TYR A 206 6.87 -2.71 -5.61
CA TYR A 206 5.76 -2.59 -6.57
C TYR A 206 5.99 -3.21 -7.95
N ALA A 207 7.05 -4.00 -8.13
CA ALA A 207 7.44 -4.58 -9.40
C ALA A 207 6.42 -5.61 -9.92
N TRP A 208 5.68 -6.26 -9.00
CA TRP A 208 4.56 -7.15 -9.32
C TRP A 208 3.52 -6.53 -10.24
N LYS A 209 3.30 -5.20 -10.17
CA LYS A 209 2.35 -4.50 -11.05
C LYS A 209 2.75 -4.61 -12.51
N THR A 210 4.05 -4.55 -12.78
CA THR A 210 4.59 -4.63 -14.15
C THR A 210 4.31 -6.00 -14.77
N GLY A 211 4.47 -7.08 -14.00
CA GLY A 211 4.18 -8.44 -14.46
C GLY A 211 2.68 -8.69 -14.61
N ILE A 212 1.86 -8.18 -13.69
CA ILE A 212 0.40 -8.30 -13.82
C ILE A 212 -0.11 -7.59 -15.07
N VAL A 213 0.36 -6.36 -15.35
CA VAL A 213 -0.05 -5.64 -16.56
C VAL A 213 0.43 -6.38 -17.81
N HIS A 214 1.63 -6.96 -17.80
CA HIS A 214 2.11 -7.79 -18.90
C HIS A 214 1.22 -9.03 -19.12
N GLU A 215 0.97 -9.84 -18.08
CA GLU A 215 0.09 -11.02 -18.16
C GLU A 215 -1.33 -10.64 -18.62
N ALA A 216 -1.89 -9.56 -18.07
CA ALA A 216 -3.20 -9.07 -18.46
C ALA A 216 -3.23 -8.59 -19.93
N SER A 217 -2.14 -7.98 -20.41
CA SER A 217 -2.05 -7.53 -21.80
C SER A 217 -2.07 -8.68 -22.80
N GLU A 218 -1.50 -9.83 -22.44
CA GLU A 218 -1.52 -11.04 -23.28
C GLU A 218 -2.88 -11.75 -23.19
N LYS A 219 -3.42 -11.87 -21.98
CA LYS A 219 -4.64 -12.64 -21.71
C LYS A 219 -5.91 -11.96 -22.22
N TYR A 220 -5.97 -10.64 -22.13
CA TYR A 220 -7.16 -9.84 -22.46
C TYR A 220 -6.94 -8.95 -23.69
N ALA A 221 -5.98 -9.30 -24.57
CA ALA A 221 -5.62 -8.52 -25.75
C ALA A 221 -6.82 -8.16 -26.66
N GLU A 222 -7.80 -9.05 -26.73
CA GLU A 222 -9.00 -8.91 -27.59
C GLU A 222 -10.16 -8.19 -26.88
N ASP A 223 -10.06 -7.91 -25.58
CA ASP A 223 -11.15 -7.32 -24.77
C ASP A 223 -11.15 -5.78 -24.81
N GLY A 224 -10.19 -5.16 -25.51
CA GLY A 224 -10.06 -3.72 -25.67
C GLY A 224 -9.04 -3.07 -24.73
N PRO A 225 -9.20 -1.77 -24.40
CA PRO A 225 -8.24 -1.07 -23.55
C PRO A 225 -8.16 -1.65 -22.14
N LEU A 226 -6.95 -1.88 -21.65
CA LEU A 226 -6.67 -2.29 -20.28
C LEU A 226 -6.56 -1.07 -19.38
N VAL A 227 -7.28 -1.05 -18.25
CA VAL A 227 -7.18 0.01 -17.24
C VAL A 227 -6.82 -0.60 -15.89
N TRP A 228 -5.66 -0.22 -15.36
CA TRP A 228 -5.26 -0.49 -13.99
C TRP A 228 -5.76 0.60 -13.06
N LEU A 229 -6.40 0.21 -11.95
CA LEU A 229 -6.75 1.10 -10.84
C LEU A 229 -6.34 0.47 -9.50
N ASP A 230 -5.61 1.20 -8.68
CA ASP A 230 -5.34 0.78 -7.30
C ASP A 230 -6.64 0.76 -6.49
N ALA A 231 -6.73 -0.13 -5.51
CA ALA A 231 -7.90 -0.33 -4.64
C ALA A 231 -8.38 0.93 -3.88
N GLY A 232 -7.52 1.95 -3.75
CA GLY A 232 -7.88 3.26 -3.18
C GLY A 232 -8.52 4.24 -4.16
N ASN A 233 -8.82 3.84 -5.39
CA ASN A 233 -9.43 4.69 -6.41
C ASN A 233 -10.96 4.60 -6.35
N ILE A 234 -11.65 5.65 -6.80
CA ILE A 234 -13.09 5.67 -7.01
C ILE A 234 -13.37 6.36 -8.34
N VAL A 235 -14.28 5.78 -9.13
CA VAL A 235 -14.65 6.26 -10.47
C VAL A 235 -16.11 6.66 -10.52
N THR A 236 -16.49 7.38 -11.57
CA THR A 236 -17.88 7.77 -11.87
C THR A 236 -18.37 7.09 -13.17
N PRO A 237 -19.68 7.12 -13.47
CA PRO A 237 -20.18 6.66 -14.77
C PRO A 237 -19.49 7.36 -15.95
N GLU A 238 -19.25 8.67 -15.84
CA GLU A 238 -18.57 9.44 -16.89
C GLU A 238 -17.13 8.97 -17.10
N PHE A 239 -16.42 8.58 -16.03
CA PHE A 239 -15.10 7.98 -16.19
C PHE A 239 -15.20 6.69 -17.02
N LEU A 240 -16.12 5.78 -16.67
CA LEU A 240 -16.29 4.50 -17.36
C LEU A 240 -16.58 4.69 -18.85
N LEU A 241 -17.49 5.61 -19.18
CA LEU A 241 -17.90 5.89 -20.57
C LEU A 241 -16.80 6.58 -21.39
N THR A 242 -15.96 7.40 -20.76
CA THR A 242 -14.99 8.24 -21.50
C THR A 242 -13.59 7.65 -21.56
N ILE A 243 -13.18 6.84 -20.58
CA ILE A 243 -11.80 6.39 -20.48
C ILE A 243 -11.30 5.58 -21.69
N PRO A 244 -12.09 4.70 -22.35
CA PRO A 244 -11.61 3.98 -23.52
C PRO A 244 -11.28 4.93 -24.68
N ASN A 245 -12.07 5.98 -24.88
CA ASN A 245 -11.83 6.97 -25.92
C ASN A 245 -10.64 7.85 -25.59
N VAL A 246 -10.49 8.28 -24.33
CA VAL A 246 -9.33 9.03 -23.86
C VAL A 246 -8.03 8.28 -24.12
N ILE A 247 -7.98 6.96 -23.89
CA ILE A 247 -6.80 6.14 -24.15
C ILE A 247 -6.46 6.14 -25.65
N ARG A 248 -7.45 5.87 -26.51
CA ARG A 248 -7.26 5.81 -27.98
C ARG A 248 -6.84 7.17 -28.55
N GLU A 249 -7.49 8.25 -28.14
CA GLU A 249 -7.19 9.62 -28.60
C GLU A 249 -5.81 10.09 -28.17
N ASN A 250 -5.29 9.60 -27.04
CA ASN A 250 -3.93 9.90 -26.57
C ASN A 250 -2.86 8.97 -27.18
N GLY A 251 -3.17 8.29 -28.29
CA GLY A 251 -2.22 7.42 -28.98
C GLY A 251 -2.00 6.07 -28.28
N GLY A 252 -2.93 5.66 -27.41
CA GLY A 252 -2.97 4.35 -26.77
C GLY A 252 -2.45 4.31 -25.33
N PHE A 253 -2.05 5.44 -24.75
CA PHE A 253 -1.61 5.52 -23.36
C PHE A 253 -2.39 6.57 -22.57
N TRP A 254 -2.73 6.26 -21.33
CA TRP A 254 -3.29 7.22 -20.40
C TRP A 254 -2.72 7.02 -19.00
N SER A 255 -2.41 8.15 -18.36
CA SER A 255 -2.26 8.25 -16.92
C SER A 255 -2.43 9.73 -16.53
N PRO A 256 -3.15 10.05 -15.45
CA PRO A 256 -3.15 11.39 -14.91
C PRO A 256 -1.77 11.74 -14.33
N LYS A 257 -1.53 13.03 -14.06
CA LYS A 257 -0.34 13.48 -13.34
C LYS A 257 -0.43 13.11 -11.86
N SER A 258 0.71 12.77 -11.27
CA SER A 258 0.87 12.66 -9.82
C SER A 258 1.68 13.84 -9.26
N SER A 259 2.01 13.79 -7.98
CA SER A 259 2.73 14.88 -7.30
C SER A 259 4.18 15.01 -7.76
N LYS A 260 4.72 16.23 -7.65
CA LYS A 260 6.10 16.60 -7.97
C LYS A 260 6.53 16.23 -9.41
N ARG A 261 7.81 16.33 -9.72
CA ARG A 261 8.38 16.08 -11.07
C ARG A 261 9.32 14.88 -11.05
N MET A 262 9.74 14.42 -12.23
CA MET A 262 10.64 13.28 -12.36
C MET A 262 11.96 13.47 -11.59
N LYS A 263 12.50 14.70 -11.54
CA LYS A 263 13.71 15.00 -10.73
C LYS A 263 13.57 14.69 -9.23
N ASP A 264 12.34 14.67 -8.73
CA ASP A 264 12.05 14.46 -7.31
C ASP A 264 11.82 12.97 -7.01
N TRP A 265 11.30 12.21 -7.98
CA TRP A 265 10.79 10.84 -7.80
C TRP A 265 11.41 9.77 -8.71
N THR A 266 12.41 10.13 -9.52
CA THR A 266 13.17 9.19 -10.35
C THR A 266 14.64 9.23 -9.93
N HIS A 267 15.13 8.13 -9.39
CA HIS A 267 16.50 8.03 -8.91
C HIS A 267 17.50 8.05 -10.08
N PRO A 268 18.66 8.73 -9.98
CA PRO A 268 19.68 8.76 -11.02
C PRO A 268 20.06 7.39 -11.58
N GLY A 269 20.17 6.37 -10.71
CA GLY A 269 20.50 5.00 -11.13
C GLY A 269 19.53 4.38 -12.15
N MET A 270 18.27 4.83 -12.21
CA MET A 270 17.34 4.38 -13.24
C MET A 270 17.67 5.00 -14.61
N TYR A 271 18.13 6.26 -14.64
CA TYR A 271 18.60 6.89 -15.87
C TYR A 271 19.91 6.26 -16.34
N ASP A 272 20.81 5.93 -15.42
CA ASP A 272 22.04 5.20 -15.73
C ASP A 272 21.71 3.84 -16.37
N TYR A 273 20.75 3.09 -15.80
CA TYR A 273 20.28 1.82 -16.35
C TYR A 273 19.76 1.95 -17.78
N PHE A 274 19.04 3.03 -18.08
CA PHE A 274 18.48 3.28 -19.41
C PHE A 274 19.38 4.09 -20.34
N GLU A 275 20.63 4.37 -19.94
CA GLU A 275 21.59 5.20 -20.68
C GLU A 275 21.00 6.55 -21.10
N ALA A 276 20.27 7.19 -20.19
CA ALA A 276 19.53 8.43 -20.44
C ALA A 276 20.08 9.60 -19.60
N ASP A 277 19.98 10.81 -20.15
CA ASP A 277 20.32 12.03 -19.42
C ASP A 277 19.14 12.48 -18.53
N PRO A 278 19.27 12.51 -17.19
CA PRO A 278 18.21 12.93 -16.29
C PRO A 278 17.73 14.37 -16.52
N ASP A 279 18.58 15.27 -17.03
CA ASP A 279 18.22 16.67 -17.22
C ASP A 279 17.14 16.85 -18.30
N HIS A 280 17.10 15.96 -19.30
CA HIS A 280 16.05 15.95 -20.33
C HIS A 280 14.66 15.68 -19.75
N TYR A 281 14.59 14.89 -18.66
CA TYR A 281 13.34 14.43 -18.08
C TYR A 281 12.97 15.17 -16.79
N ALA A 282 13.94 15.83 -16.15
CA ALA A 282 13.81 16.44 -14.83
C ALA A 282 12.56 17.32 -14.62
N ARG A 283 12.13 18.02 -15.67
CA ARG A 283 10.98 18.94 -15.63
C ARG A 283 9.64 18.26 -15.91
N ASN A 284 9.60 17.02 -16.35
CA ASN A 284 8.35 16.34 -16.66
C ASN A 284 7.56 16.04 -15.37
N PRO A 285 6.24 16.30 -15.35
CA PRO A 285 5.37 15.77 -14.31
C PRO A 285 5.45 14.25 -14.23
N ASN A 286 5.27 13.69 -13.04
CA ASN A 286 5.17 12.24 -12.93
C ASN A 286 3.81 11.75 -13.41
N CYS A 287 3.77 10.59 -14.05
CA CYS A 287 2.54 9.83 -14.23
C CYS A 287 2.06 9.30 -12.86
N ASN A 288 0.81 8.85 -12.78
CA ASN A 288 0.22 8.31 -11.58
C ASN A 288 0.21 6.79 -11.66
N GLY A 289 1.02 6.14 -10.82
CA GLY A 289 1.11 4.67 -10.80
C GLY A 289 -0.15 3.98 -10.29
N ALA A 290 -1.12 4.73 -9.74
CA ALA A 290 -2.38 4.19 -9.23
C ALA A 290 -3.49 4.12 -10.27
N ALA A 291 -3.31 4.72 -11.46
CA ALA A 291 -4.32 4.78 -12.50
C ALA A 291 -3.68 4.88 -13.89
N ILE A 292 -3.73 3.79 -14.66
CA ILE A 292 -2.98 3.63 -15.91
C ILE A 292 -3.87 2.95 -16.96
N GLY A 293 -3.79 3.40 -18.20
CA GLY A 293 -4.60 2.89 -19.31
C GLY A 293 -3.75 2.60 -20.54
N PHE A 294 -4.03 1.48 -21.20
CA PHE A 294 -3.29 1.00 -22.35
C PHE A 294 -4.24 0.50 -23.44
N ASP A 295 -4.02 0.91 -24.69
CA ASP A 295 -4.66 0.29 -25.85
C ASP A 295 -3.88 -0.96 -26.26
N LEU A 296 -4.42 -2.14 -25.94
CA LEU A 296 -3.74 -3.42 -26.18
C LEU A 296 -3.63 -3.77 -27.67
N ALA A 297 -4.49 -3.21 -28.52
CA ALA A 297 -4.38 -3.38 -29.97
C ALA A 297 -3.20 -2.57 -30.56
N ASN A 298 -2.69 -1.58 -29.83
CA ASN A 298 -1.61 -0.73 -30.30
C ASN A 298 -0.24 -1.35 -29.95
N GLN A 299 0.40 -1.95 -30.96
CA GLN A 299 1.73 -2.56 -30.82
C GLN A 299 2.82 -1.59 -30.34
N THR A 300 2.67 -0.28 -30.57
CA THR A 300 3.60 0.73 -30.04
C THR A 300 3.54 0.77 -28.52
N ILE A 301 2.35 0.61 -27.93
CA ILE A 301 2.16 0.59 -26.48
C ILE A 301 2.75 -0.69 -25.87
N ILE A 302 2.50 -1.82 -26.51
CA ILE A 302 3.09 -3.10 -26.11
C ILE A 302 4.62 -3.00 -26.11
N GLN A 303 5.21 -2.62 -27.25
CA GLN A 303 6.66 -2.69 -27.47
C GLN A 303 7.46 -1.60 -26.76
N ASN A 304 6.91 -0.39 -26.61
CA ASN A 304 7.65 0.76 -26.08
C ASN A 304 7.29 1.12 -24.64
N VAL A 305 6.18 0.61 -24.10
CA VAL A 305 5.73 0.90 -22.74
C VAL A 305 5.57 -0.38 -21.90
N ILE A 306 4.65 -1.28 -22.24
CA ILE A 306 4.34 -2.45 -21.39
C ILE A 306 5.53 -3.40 -21.28
N GLU A 307 6.10 -3.85 -22.39
CA GLU A 307 7.20 -4.81 -22.40
C GLU A 307 8.47 -4.23 -21.74
N PRO A 308 8.92 -2.99 -22.05
CA PRO A 308 10.04 -2.40 -21.33
C PRO A 308 9.78 -2.17 -19.84
N TRP A 309 8.53 -1.90 -19.44
CA TRP A 309 8.17 -1.72 -18.03
C TRP A 309 8.23 -3.05 -17.28
N TYR A 310 7.74 -4.12 -17.89
CA TYR A 310 7.89 -5.48 -17.38
C TYR A 310 9.36 -5.89 -17.25
N ARG A 311 10.17 -5.68 -18.29
CA ARG A 311 11.62 -5.96 -18.24
C ARG A 311 12.33 -5.16 -17.15
N CYS A 312 11.97 -3.89 -16.97
CA CYS A 312 12.48 -3.10 -15.85
C CYS A 312 12.07 -3.70 -14.51
N GLY A 313 10.82 -4.16 -14.36
CA GLY A 313 10.35 -4.83 -13.15
C GLY A 313 11.13 -6.11 -12.83
N LEU A 314 11.56 -6.86 -13.85
CA LEU A 314 12.37 -8.08 -13.66
C LEU A 314 13.78 -7.79 -13.13
N ASP A 315 14.30 -6.59 -13.38
CA ASP A 315 15.64 -6.18 -12.96
C ASP A 315 15.57 -5.20 -11.77
N LYS A 316 16.10 -5.63 -10.62
CA LYS A 316 16.09 -4.80 -9.41
C LYS A 316 16.87 -3.50 -9.61
N ASP A 317 17.95 -3.52 -10.38
CA ASP A 317 18.76 -2.33 -10.63
C ASP A 317 18.02 -1.29 -11.49
N CYS A 318 17.00 -1.71 -12.23
CA CYS A 318 16.09 -0.81 -12.94
C CYS A 318 14.95 -0.32 -12.04
N ILE A 319 14.13 -1.22 -11.49
CA ILE A 319 12.88 -0.86 -10.79
C ILE A 319 13.12 -0.26 -9.41
N ALA A 320 14.23 -0.61 -8.75
CA ALA A 320 14.63 -0.10 -7.44
C ALA A 320 16.17 0.02 -7.37
N PRO A 321 16.78 0.95 -8.13
CA PRO A 321 18.23 1.06 -8.26
C PRO A 321 18.93 1.16 -6.90
N PRO A 322 20.18 0.69 -6.77
CA PRO A 322 20.94 0.83 -5.52
C PRO A 322 20.94 2.27 -4.99
N GLY A 323 20.63 2.43 -3.70
CA GLY A 323 20.50 3.74 -3.04
C GLY A 323 19.13 4.43 -3.21
N SER A 324 18.22 3.85 -3.99
CA SER A 324 16.85 4.33 -4.09
C SER A 324 16.00 3.92 -2.89
N SER A 325 14.98 4.71 -2.59
CA SER A 325 13.95 4.43 -1.60
C SER A 325 12.68 5.22 -1.90
N ARG A 326 11.59 4.98 -1.17
CA ARG A 326 10.38 5.81 -1.28
C ARG A 326 10.60 7.28 -0.88
N ALA A 327 11.78 7.66 -0.39
CA ALA A 327 12.12 9.06 -0.14
C ALA A 327 12.60 9.81 -1.40
N ASN A 328 13.06 9.13 -2.45
CA ASN A 328 13.64 9.72 -3.65
C ASN A 328 13.30 8.97 -4.96
N HIS A 329 12.51 7.90 -4.86
CA HIS A 329 12.12 7.05 -5.97
C HIS A 329 10.68 6.58 -5.80
N ARG A 330 9.96 6.39 -6.91
CA ARG A 330 8.59 5.84 -6.94
C ARG A 330 8.52 4.56 -7.76
N GLN A 331 9.54 3.72 -7.64
CA GLN A 331 9.61 2.37 -8.20
C GLN A 331 8.91 2.19 -9.57
N ASP A 332 7.83 1.43 -9.63
CA ASP A 332 7.01 1.14 -10.81
C ASP A 332 6.51 2.41 -11.51
N GLN A 333 6.04 3.39 -10.76
CA GLN A 333 5.60 4.68 -11.30
C GLN A 333 6.76 5.45 -11.94
N ALA A 334 7.96 5.41 -11.37
CA ALA A 334 9.13 6.11 -11.93
C ALA A 334 9.54 5.47 -13.28
N ALA A 335 9.59 4.14 -13.33
CA ALA A 335 9.85 3.39 -14.56
C ALA A 335 8.79 3.69 -15.63
N LEU A 336 7.51 3.59 -15.28
CA LEU A 336 6.40 3.89 -16.17
C LEU A 336 6.48 5.32 -16.73
N THR A 337 6.72 6.30 -15.85
CA THR A 337 6.82 7.71 -16.24
C THR A 337 7.95 7.90 -17.24
N PHE A 338 9.14 7.37 -16.94
CA PHE A 338 10.29 7.47 -17.84
C PHE A 338 9.99 6.86 -19.21
N LEU A 339 9.44 5.64 -19.23
CA LEU A 339 9.11 4.93 -20.46
C LEU A 339 8.04 5.65 -21.29
N ALA A 340 7.00 6.18 -20.63
CA ALA A 340 5.96 6.96 -21.28
C ALA A 340 6.54 8.21 -21.98
N TYR A 341 7.35 9.00 -21.27
CA TYR A 341 7.99 10.18 -21.88
C TYR A 341 8.99 9.81 -22.96
N ARG A 342 9.76 8.72 -22.79
CA ARG A 342 10.67 8.20 -23.82
C ARG A 342 9.93 7.79 -25.09
N ALA A 343 8.72 7.26 -24.95
CA ALA A 343 7.84 6.88 -26.06
C ALA A 343 7.02 8.06 -26.62
N GLY A 344 7.21 9.29 -26.12
CA GLY A 344 6.54 10.50 -26.62
C GLY A 344 5.19 10.82 -25.97
N PHE A 345 4.79 10.11 -24.92
CA PHE A 345 3.58 10.37 -24.16
C PHE A 345 3.81 11.39 -23.03
N SER A 346 2.72 11.88 -22.43
CA SER A 346 2.80 12.80 -21.30
C SER A 346 1.63 12.64 -20.32
N CYS A 347 1.87 13.02 -19.06
CA CYS A 347 0.91 12.90 -17.97
C CYS A 347 0.68 14.28 -17.34
N LEU A 348 -0.19 15.10 -17.95
CA LEU A 348 -0.29 16.54 -17.62
C LEU A 348 -1.55 16.92 -16.82
N LYS A 349 -2.66 16.20 -17.02
CA LYS A 349 -3.96 16.51 -16.42
C LYS A 349 -4.08 15.84 -15.05
N ALA A 350 -4.73 16.51 -14.10
CA ALA A 350 -4.97 15.95 -12.76
C ALA A 350 -6.01 14.82 -12.81
N PRO A 351 -6.03 13.88 -11.83
CA PRO A 351 -7.04 12.82 -11.77
C PRO A 351 -8.48 13.33 -11.87
N ASN A 352 -8.82 14.41 -11.16
CA ASN A 352 -10.16 14.99 -11.18
C ASN A 352 -10.60 15.48 -12.56
N SER A 353 -9.67 15.79 -13.47
CA SER A 353 -10.01 16.16 -14.86
C SER A 353 -10.55 14.99 -15.67
N TYR A 354 -10.42 13.77 -15.15
CA TYR A 354 -10.96 12.53 -15.72
C TYR A 354 -12.11 11.97 -14.88
N ASN A 355 -12.66 12.71 -13.90
CA ASN A 355 -13.63 12.18 -12.94
C ASN A 355 -13.11 10.99 -12.11
N LEU A 356 -11.79 10.95 -11.89
CA LEU A 356 -11.13 9.96 -11.06
C LEU A 356 -10.79 10.55 -9.70
N GLN A 357 -11.16 9.86 -8.63
CA GLN A 357 -10.72 10.14 -7.27
C GLN A 357 -9.67 9.11 -6.84
N THR A 358 -8.56 9.57 -6.28
CA THR A 358 -7.45 8.73 -5.81
C THR A 358 -7.27 8.86 -4.30
N HIS A 359 -6.70 7.84 -3.64
CA HIS A 359 -6.40 7.83 -2.20
C HIS A 359 -7.66 7.91 -1.30
N ARG A 360 -8.71 7.18 -1.68
CA ARG A 360 -9.96 7.03 -0.93
C ARG A 360 -9.90 5.87 0.09
N ASP A 361 -8.71 5.31 0.33
CA ASP A 361 -8.49 4.18 1.24
C ASP A 361 -8.97 4.46 2.68
N HIS A 362 -8.96 5.72 3.11
CA HIS A 362 -9.29 6.13 4.47
C HIS A 362 -10.78 6.04 4.82
N SER A 363 -11.68 6.08 3.82
CA SER A 363 -13.14 6.07 4.06
C SER A 363 -13.78 4.69 3.87
N CYS A 364 -13.00 3.66 3.49
CA CYS A 364 -13.57 2.36 3.16
C CYS A 364 -14.40 1.75 4.29
N ARG A 365 -13.92 1.81 5.55
CA ARG A 365 -14.62 1.15 6.67
C ARG A 365 -15.95 1.83 6.99
N SER A 366 -16.00 3.16 6.95
CA SER A 366 -17.25 3.89 7.22
C SER A 366 -18.27 3.69 6.11
N GLU A 367 -17.82 3.62 4.85
CA GLU A 367 -18.67 3.35 3.69
C GLU A 367 -19.23 1.92 3.73
N LEU A 368 -18.41 0.90 4.04
CA LEU A 368 -18.87 -0.48 4.20
C LEU A 368 -19.83 -0.65 5.39
N LEU A 369 -19.56 -0.02 6.54
CA LEU A 369 -20.49 -0.04 7.69
C LEU A 369 -21.83 0.62 7.35
N ALA A 370 -21.84 1.65 6.50
CA ALA A 370 -23.09 2.26 6.04
C ALA A 370 -23.90 1.32 5.15
N LEU A 371 -23.25 0.51 4.31
CA LEU A 371 -23.90 -0.55 3.52
C LEU A 371 -24.45 -1.66 4.43
N ASP A 372 -23.69 -2.05 5.46
CA ASP A 372 -24.09 -3.07 6.43
C ASP A 372 -25.38 -2.68 7.19
N ILE A 373 -25.45 -1.45 7.70
CA ILE A 373 -26.64 -0.90 8.36
C ILE A 373 -27.88 -0.93 7.44
N GLN A 374 -27.67 -0.83 6.13
CA GLN A 374 -28.72 -0.88 5.11
C GLN A 374 -29.05 -2.32 4.64
N ASN A 375 -28.35 -3.33 5.15
CA ASN A 375 -28.40 -4.72 4.67
C ASN A 375 -28.04 -4.86 3.18
N LEU A 376 -27.12 -4.03 2.71
CA LEU A 376 -26.60 -4.04 1.33
C LEU A 376 -25.18 -4.62 1.24
N LEU A 377 -24.53 -4.86 2.38
CA LEU A 377 -23.22 -5.49 2.46
C LEU A 377 -23.38 -7.02 2.48
N ASN A 378 -22.67 -7.70 1.60
CA ASN A 378 -22.55 -9.16 1.64
C ASN A 378 -21.50 -9.57 2.68
N HIS A 379 -21.71 -10.73 3.30
CA HIS A 379 -20.79 -11.31 4.27
C HIS A 379 -20.32 -12.70 3.79
N PRO A 380 -19.06 -13.10 4.05
CA PRO A 380 -18.07 -12.38 4.85
C PRO A 380 -17.52 -11.10 4.18
N SER A 381 -17.34 -10.04 4.96
CA SER A 381 -16.81 -8.73 4.54
C SER A 381 -15.48 -8.43 5.23
N SER A 382 -14.67 -7.53 4.68
CA SER A 382 -13.44 -7.05 5.33
C SER A 382 -13.67 -6.41 6.71
N ILE A 383 -14.88 -5.92 7.00
CA ILE A 383 -15.19 -5.32 8.30
C ILE A 383 -15.42 -6.36 9.41
N ASP A 384 -15.67 -7.63 9.04
CA ASP A 384 -15.92 -8.75 9.96
C ASP A 384 -14.63 -9.27 10.62
N TYR A 385 -13.49 -8.93 10.03
CA TYR A 385 -12.18 -9.45 10.44
C TYR A 385 -11.33 -8.36 11.10
N PRO A 386 -10.37 -8.76 11.95
CA PRO A 386 -9.38 -7.83 12.48
C PRO A 386 -8.60 -7.12 11.37
N LYS A 387 -8.17 -5.89 11.66
CA LYS A 387 -7.27 -5.12 10.77
C LYS A 387 -6.01 -5.93 10.48
N TRP A 388 -5.55 -5.87 9.22
CA TRP A 388 -4.30 -6.49 8.79
C TRP A 388 -3.10 -5.60 9.07
N TYR A 389 -2.08 -6.16 9.72
CA TYR A 389 -0.85 -5.48 10.09
C TYR A 389 0.35 -6.04 9.33
N ALA A 390 1.46 -5.30 9.33
CA ALA A 390 2.70 -5.72 8.65
C ALA A 390 3.22 -7.07 9.16
N SER A 391 2.98 -7.40 10.44
CA SER A 391 3.30 -8.71 11.01
C SER A 391 2.53 -9.86 10.35
N ASN A 392 1.30 -9.62 9.90
CA ASN A 392 0.51 -10.60 9.17
C ASN A 392 1.10 -10.84 7.78
N THR A 393 1.55 -9.78 7.09
CA THR A 393 2.27 -9.91 5.80
C THR A 393 3.56 -10.72 5.96
N LEU A 394 4.32 -10.48 7.04
CA LEU A 394 5.52 -11.27 7.33
C LEU A 394 5.19 -12.75 7.64
N GLN A 395 4.10 -13.03 8.36
CA GLN A 395 3.63 -14.40 8.57
C GLN A 395 3.26 -15.08 7.25
N LEU A 396 2.56 -14.39 6.36
CA LEU A 396 2.20 -14.91 5.03
C LEU A 396 3.44 -15.22 4.17
N TYR A 397 4.52 -14.47 4.33
CA TYR A 397 5.80 -14.77 3.67
C TYR A 397 6.42 -16.07 4.16
N HIS A 398 6.32 -16.37 5.46
CA HIS A 398 6.80 -17.63 6.04
C HIS A 398 5.86 -18.82 5.79
N HIS A 399 4.61 -18.54 5.43
CA HIS A 399 3.57 -19.52 5.12
C HIS A 399 2.96 -19.27 3.74
N PRO A 400 3.74 -19.46 2.66
CA PRO A 400 3.27 -19.17 1.31
C PRO A 400 2.06 -19.99 0.87
N GLU A 401 1.84 -21.16 1.48
CA GLU A 401 0.65 -22.01 1.27
C GLU A 401 -0.65 -21.35 1.76
N TRP A 402 -0.57 -20.33 2.62
CA TRP A 402 -1.75 -19.58 3.07
C TRP A 402 -2.31 -18.63 2.03
N ARG A 403 -1.62 -18.42 0.90
CA ARG A 403 -2.17 -17.67 -0.26
C ARG A 403 -3.23 -18.45 -1.03
N TYR A 404 -3.40 -19.74 -0.73
CA TYR A 404 -4.29 -20.68 -1.41
C TYR A 404 -5.26 -21.32 -0.42
N SER A 405 -6.44 -21.75 -0.89
CA SER A 405 -7.26 -22.69 -0.13
C SER A 405 -6.48 -24.00 0.07
N GLU A 406 -6.87 -24.78 1.09
CA GLU A 406 -6.14 -25.99 1.47
C GLU A 406 -6.03 -27.03 0.35
N ASP A 407 -7.06 -27.11 -0.48
CA ASP A 407 -7.18 -28.02 -1.61
C ASP A 407 -6.57 -27.48 -2.92
N GLN A 408 -6.14 -26.21 -2.94
CA GLN A 408 -5.59 -25.54 -4.13
C GLN A 408 -4.13 -25.10 -3.98
N VAL A 409 -3.42 -25.61 -2.96
CA VAL A 409 -1.99 -25.36 -2.80
C VAL A 409 -1.23 -25.99 -3.98
N PRO A 410 -0.41 -25.22 -4.73
CA PRO A 410 0.33 -25.77 -5.86
C PRO A 410 1.28 -26.91 -5.47
N ASP A 411 1.35 -27.96 -6.29
CA ASP A 411 2.18 -29.15 -6.06
C ASP A 411 3.64 -28.83 -5.72
N HIS A 412 4.24 -27.89 -6.46
CA HIS A 412 5.63 -27.52 -6.26
C HIS A 412 5.86 -26.93 -4.86
N LEU A 413 4.89 -26.13 -4.37
CA LEU A 413 4.92 -25.55 -3.03
C LEU A 413 4.69 -26.61 -1.96
N SER A 414 3.74 -27.51 -2.19
CA SER A 414 3.49 -28.65 -1.30
C SER A 414 4.74 -29.53 -1.11
N ARG A 415 5.49 -29.81 -2.19
CA ARG A 415 6.76 -30.55 -2.14
C ARG A 415 7.88 -29.79 -1.43
N MET A 416 7.93 -28.47 -1.55
CA MET A 416 8.90 -27.64 -0.82
C MET A 416 8.65 -27.65 0.69
N LEU A 417 7.38 -27.65 1.10
CA LEU A 417 6.97 -27.67 2.50
C LEU A 417 7.08 -29.07 3.12
N ASN A 418 6.83 -30.11 2.33
CA ASN A 418 6.90 -31.51 2.72
C ASN A 418 7.86 -32.28 1.80
N PRO A 419 9.19 -32.11 1.97
CA PRO A 419 10.15 -32.82 1.15
C PRO A 419 9.99 -34.34 1.35
N PRO A 420 9.99 -35.15 0.28
CA PRO A 420 9.88 -36.59 0.41
C PRO A 420 11.02 -37.11 1.29
N GLU A 421 10.73 -38.03 2.22
CA GLU A 421 11.74 -38.66 3.05
C GLU A 421 12.85 -39.20 2.15
N GLN A 422 14.08 -38.69 2.34
CA GLN A 422 15.24 -39.26 1.68
C GLN A 422 15.37 -40.70 2.16
N TYR A 423 15.09 -41.65 1.27
CA TYR A 423 15.53 -43.02 1.45
C TYR A 423 17.06 -42.98 1.57
N TYR A 424 17.57 -43.07 2.80
CA TYR A 424 18.95 -43.43 3.08
C TYR A 424 19.15 -44.84 2.53
N VAL A 425 19.54 -44.93 1.26
CA VAL A 425 20.13 -46.15 0.72
C VAL A 425 21.49 -46.28 1.38
N ALA A 426 21.53 -47.03 2.49
CA ALA A 426 22.79 -47.49 3.06
C ALA A 426 23.54 -48.26 1.96
N GLN A 427 24.60 -47.65 1.44
CA GLN A 427 25.56 -48.34 0.58
C GLN A 427 26.22 -49.44 1.44
N PRO A 428 26.14 -50.73 1.07
CA PRO A 428 26.89 -51.75 1.76
C PRO A 428 28.38 -51.58 1.45
N TYR A 429 29.20 -51.73 2.50
CA TYR A 429 30.65 -51.64 2.55
C TYR A 429 31.39 -52.34 1.41
#